data_AF-A0A836ZQ70-F1
#
_entry.id   AF-A0A836ZQ70-F1
#
_cell.length_a   1.000
_cell.length_b   1.000
_cell.length_c   1.000
_cell.angle_alpha   90.00
_cell.angle_beta   90.00
_cell.angle_gamma   90.00
#
_symmetry.space_group_name_H-M   'P 1'
#
loop_
_entity.id
_entity.type
_entity.pdbx_description
1 polymer ?
#
loop_
_entity_poly.entity_id
_entity_poly.type
_entity_poly.pdbx_seq_one_letter_code
_entity_poly.pdbx_strand_id
1 'polypeptide(L)'
;VISAAILQQGFARWDGQAEIGQVAGSVARGVGRWLAPLDGGSDGTVALAETRLPGLRDHCVVRASHSGLLRSPEAAAQALAFLRTGRFQS
;
A
#
# COMPACT_ATOMS: atom_id res chain seq x y z
N VAL A 1 -6.54 24.87 -4.26
CA VAL A 1 -5.60 25.23 -3.17
C VAL A 1 -5.43 24.11 -2.14
N ILE A 2 -6.41 23.21 -1.95
CA ILE A 2 -6.35 22.13 -0.94
C ILE A 2 -5.36 21.00 -1.30
N SER A 3 -5.12 20.73 -2.60
CA SER A 3 -4.25 19.63 -3.04
C SER A 3 -2.78 19.77 -2.65
N ALA A 4 -2.23 20.99 -2.63
CA ALA A 4 -0.81 21.22 -2.32
C ALA A 4 -0.47 20.90 -0.85
N ALA A 5 -1.36 21.27 0.08
CA ALA A 5 -1.17 20.99 1.51
C ALA A 5 -1.17 19.48 1.79
N ILE A 6 -2.06 18.72 1.15
CA ILE A 6 -2.10 17.25 1.26
C ILE A 6 -0.79 16.63 0.76
N LEU A 7 -0.25 17.09 -0.36
CA LEU A 7 1.01 16.57 -0.89
C LEU A 7 2.21 16.90 0.00
N GLN A 8 2.20 18.06 0.66
CA GLN A 8 3.31 18.51 1.50
C GLN A 8 3.28 17.93 2.92
N GLN A 9 2.09 17.80 3.50
CA GLN A 9 1.91 17.44 4.91
C GLN A 9 1.35 16.03 5.10
N GLY A 10 0.80 15.42 4.04
CA GLY A 10 0.07 14.17 4.14
C GLY A 10 -1.22 14.32 4.95
N PHE A 11 -1.73 13.18 5.42
CA PHE A 11 -2.85 13.13 6.35
C PHE A 11 -2.75 11.85 7.19
N ALA A 12 -3.21 11.93 8.44
CA ALA A 12 -3.14 10.82 9.38
C ALA A 12 -4.30 9.80 9.21
N ARG A 13 -5.36 10.18 8.50
CA ARG A 13 -6.53 9.35 8.24
C ARG A 13 -7.27 9.80 6.98
N TRP A 14 -7.88 8.85 6.28
CA TRP A 14 -8.74 9.15 5.14
C TRP A 14 -10.20 9.31 5.59
N ASP A 15 -10.75 10.51 5.39
CA ASP A 15 -12.16 10.83 5.66
C ASP A 15 -12.89 11.32 4.40
N GLY A 16 -12.29 11.14 3.23
CA GLY A 16 -12.87 11.57 1.97
C GLY A 16 -13.98 10.64 1.48
N GLN A 17 -14.73 11.10 0.47
CA GLN A 17 -15.87 10.36 -0.08
C GLN A 17 -15.48 9.12 -0.88
N ALA A 18 -14.29 9.10 -1.48
CA ALA A 18 -13.84 7.97 -2.28
C ALA A 18 -13.42 6.80 -1.38
N GLU A 19 -13.76 5.57 -1.77
CA GLU A 19 -13.23 4.38 -1.10
C GLU A 19 -11.77 4.16 -1.51
N ILE A 20 -10.88 3.93 -0.53
CA ILE A 20 -9.46 3.69 -0.78
C ILE A 20 -9.11 2.27 -0.37
N GLY A 21 -8.57 1.50 -1.32
CA GLY A 21 -8.01 0.16 -1.11
C GLY A 21 -6.49 0.22 -1.21
N GLN A 22 -5.80 -0.35 -0.23
CA GLN A 22 -4.34 -0.41 -0.21
C GLN A 22 -3.82 -1.83 -0.45
N VAL A 23 -3.08 -2.02 -1.54
CA VAL A 23 -2.29 -3.23 -1.79
C VAL A 23 -0.85 -2.96 -1.33
N ALA A 24 -0.32 -3.81 -0.45
CA ALA A 24 1.03 -3.67 0.11
C ALA A 24 1.92 -4.86 -0.25
N GLY A 25 3.19 -4.60 -0.57
CA GLY A 25 4.19 -5.64 -0.82
C GLY A 25 4.88 -6.09 0.47
N SER A 26 5.32 -7.35 0.53
CA SER A 26 5.99 -7.92 1.71
C SER A 26 7.37 -8.53 1.45
N VAL A 27 7.94 -8.31 0.26
CA VAL A 27 9.25 -8.89 -0.10
C VAL A 27 10.30 -7.80 -0.26
N ALA A 28 11.22 -7.72 0.69
CA ALA A 28 12.39 -6.85 0.58
C ALA A 28 13.41 -7.38 -0.44
N ARG A 29 13.22 -7.06 -1.74
CA ARG A 29 14.23 -7.23 -2.81
C ARG A 29 14.73 -5.85 -3.25
N GLY A 30 15.89 -5.41 -2.75
CA GLY A 30 16.52 -4.14 -3.09
C GLY A 30 17.56 -3.69 -2.07
N VAL A 31 18.31 -2.63 -2.40
CA VAL A 31 19.42 -2.06 -1.58
C VAL A 31 18.95 -1.62 -0.17
N GLY A 32 17.65 -1.43 0.05
CA GLY A 32 17.03 -1.12 1.35
C GLY A 32 17.17 -2.21 2.42
N ARG A 33 17.63 -3.42 2.08
CA ARG A 33 17.96 -4.47 3.06
C ARG A 33 19.05 -4.08 4.07
N TRP A 34 19.81 -3.01 3.81
CA TRP A 34 20.96 -2.60 4.62
C TRP A 34 20.74 -1.37 5.51
N LEU A 35 19.58 -0.69 5.46
CA LEU A 35 19.40 0.60 6.13
C LEU A 35 18.56 0.59 7.41
N ALA A 36 17.64 -0.37 7.57
CA ALA A 36 16.99 -0.69 8.85
C ALA A 36 16.17 -1.97 8.65
N PRO A 37 16.18 -2.95 9.58
CA PRO A 37 15.13 -3.93 9.64
C PRO A 37 13.84 -3.16 9.92
N LEU A 38 12.99 -3.01 8.90
CA LEU A 38 11.64 -2.50 9.09
C LEU A 38 10.88 -3.62 9.81
N ASP A 39 10.80 -3.50 11.13
CA ASP A 39 10.09 -4.45 11.99
C ASP A 39 8.64 -4.60 11.49
N GLY A 40 8.18 -5.84 11.32
CA GLY A 40 6.82 -6.14 10.85
C GLY A 40 6.65 -6.37 9.35
N GLY A 41 7.73 -6.36 8.55
CA GLY A 41 7.73 -6.70 7.12
C GLY A 41 7.67 -5.46 6.21
N SER A 42 8.22 -5.60 5.01
CA SER A 42 8.38 -4.51 4.04
C SER A 42 8.52 -5.03 2.62
N ASP A 43 8.19 -4.20 1.63
CA ASP A 43 8.46 -4.44 0.21
C ASP A 43 9.91 -4.07 -0.22
N GLY A 44 10.76 -3.67 0.74
CA GLY A 44 12.14 -3.22 0.52
C GLY A 44 12.34 -1.72 0.45
N THR A 45 11.24 -0.94 0.49
CA THR A 45 11.24 0.53 0.52
C THR A 45 10.27 1.05 1.58
N VAL A 46 9.08 0.47 1.68
CA VAL A 46 7.98 0.89 2.56
C VAL A 46 7.66 -0.24 3.54
N ALA A 47 7.50 0.09 4.82
CA ALA A 47 7.08 -0.86 5.85
C ALA A 47 5.59 -1.18 5.72
N LEU A 48 5.19 -2.41 6.05
CA LEU A 48 3.77 -2.77 6.06
C LEU A 48 2.96 -1.90 7.02
N ALA A 49 3.55 -1.47 8.14
CA ALA A 49 2.90 -0.55 9.09
C ALA A 49 2.56 0.82 8.46
N GLU A 50 3.44 1.35 7.60
CA GLU A 50 3.21 2.63 6.91
C GLU A 50 2.08 2.55 5.88
N THR A 51 1.83 1.35 5.34
CA THR A 51 0.70 1.12 4.41
C THR A 51 -0.65 1.04 5.12
N ARG A 52 -0.69 1.07 6.46
CA ARG A 52 -1.94 1.03 7.22
C ARG A 52 -2.40 2.43 7.58
N LEU A 53 -3.17 3.03 6.70
CA LEU A 53 -3.82 4.32 6.92
C LEU A 53 -5.21 4.12 7.53
N PRO A 54 -5.55 4.74 8.67
CA PRO A 54 -6.92 4.75 9.17
C PRO A 54 -7.89 5.32 8.14
N GLY A 55 -9.07 4.69 7.99
CA GLY A 55 -10.08 5.10 7.01
C GLY A 55 -9.99 4.40 5.65
N LEU A 56 -9.00 3.51 5.45
CA LEU A 56 -9.01 2.61 4.30
C LEU A 56 -10.25 1.71 4.32
N ARG A 57 -10.83 1.48 3.13
CA ARG A 57 -11.95 0.56 2.96
C ARG A 57 -11.49 -0.89 3.10
N ASP A 58 -10.33 -1.20 2.55
CA ASP A 58 -9.71 -2.52 2.63
C ASP A 58 -8.18 -2.42 2.51
N HIS A 59 -7.48 -3.42 3.04
CA HIS A 59 -6.02 -3.53 3.00
C HIS A 59 -5.62 -4.99 2.80
N CYS A 60 -4.80 -5.27 1.78
CA CYS A 60 -4.27 -6.60 1.54
C CYS A 60 -2.75 -6.57 1.33
N VAL A 61 -2.11 -7.70 1.62
CA VAL A 61 -0.67 -7.89 1.44
C VAL A 61 -0.43 -8.93 0.37
N VAL A 62 0.47 -8.64 -0.56
CA VAL A 62 0.89 -9.55 -1.64
C VAL A 62 2.39 -9.78 -1.57
N ARG A 63 2.83 -10.95 -2.04
CA ARG A 63 4.24 -11.34 -1.97
C ARG A 63 5.06 -10.72 -3.11
N ALA A 64 5.22 -9.40 -3.07
CA ALA A 64 5.99 -8.63 -4.04
C ALA A 64 6.92 -7.61 -3.37
N SER A 65 8.00 -7.23 -4.08
CA SER A 65 8.82 -6.08 -3.71
C SER A 65 8.21 -4.79 -4.22
N HIS A 66 8.75 -3.64 -3.79
CA HIS A 66 8.23 -2.33 -4.14
C HIS A 66 8.05 -2.16 -5.65
N SER A 67 9.13 -2.35 -6.42
CA SER A 67 9.08 -2.34 -7.89
C SER A 67 8.42 -3.58 -8.49
N GLY A 68 8.30 -4.67 -7.73
CA GLY A 68 7.61 -5.89 -8.11
C GLY A 68 6.09 -5.72 -8.14
N LEU A 69 5.51 -4.86 -7.29
CA LEU A 69 4.07 -4.58 -7.23
C LEU A 69 3.52 -4.16 -8.60
N LEU A 70 4.25 -3.28 -9.31
CA LEU A 70 3.86 -2.78 -10.63
C LEU A 70 3.69 -3.86 -11.70
N ARG A 71 4.34 -5.02 -11.53
CA ARG A 71 4.30 -6.14 -12.47
C ARG A 71 3.65 -7.40 -11.87
N SER A 72 3.08 -7.29 -10.67
CA SER A 72 2.51 -8.43 -9.96
C SER A 72 1.11 -8.76 -10.49
N PRO A 73 0.88 -9.94 -11.07
CA PRO A 73 -0.46 -10.37 -11.47
C PRO A 73 -1.42 -10.44 -10.28
N GLU A 74 -0.90 -10.82 -9.10
CA GLU A 74 -1.66 -10.85 -7.84
C GLU A 74 -2.13 -9.45 -7.45
N ALA A 75 -1.24 -8.45 -7.48
CA ALA A 75 -1.60 -7.07 -7.17
C ALA A 75 -2.64 -6.52 -8.16
N ALA A 76 -2.49 -6.83 -9.45
CA ALA A 76 -3.44 -6.43 -10.49
C ALA A 76 -4.83 -7.08 -10.27
N ALA A 77 -4.87 -8.35 -9.90
CA ALA A 77 -6.11 -9.05 -9.58
C ALA A 77 -6.81 -8.43 -8.36
N GLN A 78 -6.05 -8.08 -7.30
CA GLN A 78 -6.59 -7.41 -6.11
C GLN A 78 -7.15 -6.02 -6.44
N ALA A 79 -6.42 -5.22 -7.22
CA ALA A 79 -6.90 -3.92 -7.66
C ALA A 79 -8.21 -4.05 -8.47
N LEU A 80 -8.27 -5.03 -9.38
CA LEU A 80 -9.47 -5.28 -10.17
C LEU A 80 -10.66 -5.74 -9.32
N ALA A 81 -10.42 -6.58 -8.30
CA ALA A 81 -11.45 -6.99 -7.35
C ALA A 81 -11.99 -5.79 -6.56
N PHE A 82 -11.10 -4.98 -6.00
CA PHE A 82 -11.47 -3.79 -5.24
C PHE A 82 -12.27 -2.79 -6.08
N LEU A 83 -11.84 -2.51 -7.31
CA LEU A 83 -12.56 -1.61 -8.20
C LEU A 83 -13.97 -2.11 -8.57
N ARG A 84 -14.20 -3.43 -8.53
CA ARG A 84 -15.51 -4.03 -8.84
C ARG A 84 -16.43 -4.11 -7.63
N THR A 85 -15.89 -4.35 -6.44
CA THR A 85 -16.69 -4.75 -5.27
C THR A 85 -16.43 -3.91 -4.01
N GLY A 86 -15.45 -3.01 -4.05
CA GLY A 86 -14.95 -2.27 -2.89
C GLY A 86 -14.16 -3.13 -1.89
N ARG A 87 -13.81 -4.38 -2.24
CA ARG A 87 -13.06 -5.31 -1.36
C ARG A 87 -12.03 -6.14 -2.10
N PHE A 88 -10.97 -6.50 -1.39
CA PHE A 88 -9.96 -7.44 -1.87
C PHE A 88 -10.45 -8.89 -1.79
N GLN A 89 -9.81 -9.77 -2.57
CA GLN A 89 -10.02 -11.21 -2.51
C GLN A 89 -9.01 -11.81 -1.54
N SER A 90 -9.49 -12.54 -0.54
CA SER A 90 -8.66 -13.28 0.44
C SER A 90 -8.10 -14.56 -0.13
#